data_AF-A0A5N7MSV0-F1
#
_entry.id   AF-A0A5N7MSV0-F1
#
_cell.length_a   1.000
_cell.length_b   1.000
_cell.length_c   1.000
_cell.angle_alpha   90.00
_cell.angle_beta   90.00
_cell.angle_gamma   90.00
#
_symmetry.space_group_name_H-M   'P 1'
#
loop_
_entity.id
_entity.type
_entity.pdbx_description
1 polymer ?
#
loop_
_entity_poly.entity_id
_entity_poly.type
_entity_poly.pdbx_seq_one_letter_code
_entity_poly.pdbx_strand_id
1 'polypeptide(L)'
;MIETLIIADDLTGAADCAVSCATAGADTVVLLDAKADPGGATAVSVDVNSRAMTVQEAGAAVTGAAQQLYSKSTRILYHKIDSTLRGNWPSELAHIRQAATNVLGHAPLVIVAPAFPGTGRATIDGHVFVNGTPLENTGLWKQADSTRSADLRTLVTDVGLKVGVVTLEQVALGSEATQGAPRKVGRCRVRCCRMRCSNRG
;
A
#
# COMPACT_ATOMS: atom_id res chain seq x y z
N MET A 1 10.93 10.12 -17.07
CA MET A 1 10.55 10.66 -15.74
C MET A 1 9.67 9.63 -15.07
N ILE A 2 9.80 9.42 -13.76
CA ILE A 2 9.03 8.40 -13.03
C ILE A 2 7.61 8.92 -12.76
N GLU A 3 6.63 8.41 -13.51
CA GLU A 3 5.22 8.74 -13.32
C GLU A 3 4.55 7.85 -12.26
N THR A 4 4.95 6.58 -12.20
CA THR A 4 4.47 5.60 -11.22
C THR A 4 5.65 5.06 -10.44
N LEU A 5 5.66 5.25 -9.13
CA LEU A 5 6.63 4.67 -8.21
C LEU A 5 5.93 3.65 -7.32
N ILE A 6 6.37 2.40 -7.36
CA ILE A 6 5.98 1.34 -6.45
C ILE A 6 7.12 1.08 -5.47
N ILE A 7 6.84 1.15 -4.18
CA ILE A 7 7.77 0.73 -3.11
C ILE A 7 7.19 -0.54 -2.48
N ALA A 8 7.86 -1.67 -2.67
CA ALA A 8 7.40 -2.99 -2.24
C ALA A 8 8.26 -3.54 -1.09
N ASP A 9 7.60 -4.22 -0.15
CA ASP A 9 8.26 -4.85 1.00
C ASP A 9 9.00 -6.16 0.64
N ASP A 10 8.70 -6.74 -0.53
CA ASP A 10 9.38 -7.92 -1.08
C ASP A 10 9.46 -7.94 -2.62
N LEU A 11 10.40 -8.74 -3.13
CA LEU A 11 10.64 -8.91 -4.56
C LEU A 11 9.44 -9.44 -5.34
N THR A 12 8.69 -10.39 -4.75
CA THR A 12 7.54 -10.99 -5.46
C THR A 12 6.45 -9.95 -5.65
N GLY A 13 6.16 -9.13 -4.63
CA GLY A 13 5.25 -8.01 -4.74
C GLY A 13 5.73 -6.93 -5.72
N ALA A 14 7.03 -6.62 -5.70
CA ALA A 14 7.64 -5.67 -6.64
C ALA A 14 7.42 -6.12 -8.10
N ALA A 15 7.71 -7.38 -8.39
CA ALA A 15 7.57 -7.97 -9.71
C ALA A 15 6.11 -8.04 -10.18
N ASP A 16 5.18 -8.46 -9.31
CA ASP A 16 3.74 -8.54 -9.63
C ASP A 16 3.16 -7.16 -10.02
N CYS A 17 3.53 -6.11 -9.27
CA CYS A 17 3.14 -4.75 -9.62
C CYS A 17 3.79 -4.26 -10.92
N ALA A 18 5.07 -4.59 -11.15
CA ALA A 18 5.75 -4.23 -12.39
C ALA A 18 5.10 -4.89 -13.61
N VAL A 19 4.72 -6.18 -13.52
CA VAL A 19 3.98 -6.88 -14.58
C VAL A 19 2.66 -6.17 -14.89
N SER A 20 1.94 -5.71 -13.86
CA SER A 20 0.70 -4.95 -14.04
C SER A 20 0.93 -3.62 -14.78
N CYS A 21 1.99 -2.88 -14.45
CA CYS A 21 2.37 -1.65 -15.15
C CYS A 21 2.78 -1.90 -16.61
N ALA A 22 3.61 -2.92 -16.85
CA ALA A 22 4.06 -3.31 -18.18
C ALA A 22 2.89 -3.74 -19.07
N THR A 23 1.95 -4.53 -18.52
CA THR A 23 0.73 -4.96 -19.24
C THR A 23 -0.18 -3.78 -19.59
N ALA A 24 -0.15 -2.71 -18.79
CA ALA A 24 -0.84 -1.45 -19.06
C ALA A 24 -0.09 -0.54 -20.06
N GLY A 25 1.06 -0.96 -20.59
CA GLY A 25 1.84 -0.24 -21.60
C GLY A 25 2.87 0.76 -21.05
N ALA A 26 3.13 0.76 -19.74
CA ALA A 26 4.16 1.61 -19.15
C ALA A 26 5.56 1.01 -19.38
N ASP A 27 6.54 1.85 -19.72
CA ASP A 27 7.95 1.45 -19.66
C ASP A 27 8.33 1.23 -18.20
N THR A 28 8.69 -0.02 -17.86
CA THR A 28 8.71 -0.52 -16.48
C THR A 28 10.03 -1.19 -16.13
N VAL A 29 10.56 -0.87 -14.95
CA VAL A 29 11.75 -1.53 -14.38
C VAL A 29 11.50 -1.98 -12.94
N VAL A 30 12.10 -3.11 -12.56
CA VAL A 30 12.21 -3.54 -11.16
C VAL A 30 13.62 -3.23 -10.66
N LEU A 31 13.72 -2.48 -9.56
CA LEU A 31 14.98 -2.16 -8.91
C LEU A 31 15.11 -2.96 -7.61
N LEU A 32 16.30 -3.50 -7.37
CA LEU A 32 16.67 -4.14 -6.09
C LEU A 32 17.42 -3.16 -5.16
N ASP A 33 17.82 -2.01 -5.69
CA ASP A 33 18.43 -0.91 -4.96
C ASP A 33 17.81 0.39 -5.47
N ALA A 34 17.28 1.21 -4.56
CA ALA A 34 16.68 2.50 -4.91
C ALA A 34 17.69 3.52 -5.48
N LYS A 35 18.99 3.27 -5.35
CA LYS A 35 20.05 4.10 -5.93
C LYS A 35 20.40 3.72 -7.37
N ALA A 36 19.89 2.60 -7.86
CA ALA A 36 20.12 2.19 -9.25
C ALA A 36 19.43 3.15 -10.23
N ASP A 37 20.05 3.34 -11.40
CA ASP A 37 19.47 4.15 -12.46
C ASP A 37 18.24 3.43 -13.06
N PRO A 38 17.04 4.04 -13.05
CA PRO A 38 15.86 3.46 -13.66
C PRO A 38 15.88 3.45 -15.20
N GLY A 39 16.91 3.98 -15.85
CA GLY A 39 17.10 3.86 -17.30
C GLY A 39 16.06 4.60 -18.13
N GLY A 40 15.42 5.62 -17.55
CA GLY A 40 14.36 6.40 -18.22
C GLY A 40 12.93 5.85 -18.05
N ALA A 41 12.76 4.68 -17.42
CA ALA A 41 11.46 4.05 -17.21
C ALA A 41 10.41 4.99 -16.58
N THR A 42 9.16 4.86 -17.03
CA THR A 42 8.02 5.65 -16.54
C THR A 42 7.36 5.04 -15.30
N ALA A 43 7.49 3.73 -15.12
CA ALA A 43 7.03 2.98 -13.97
C ALA A 43 8.23 2.29 -13.31
N VAL A 44 8.49 2.62 -12.05
CA VAL A 44 9.61 2.05 -11.28
C VAL A 44 9.02 1.30 -10.10
N SER A 45 9.34 0.00 -10.01
CA SER A 45 8.98 -0.83 -8.87
C SER A 45 10.25 -1.20 -8.12
N VAL A 46 10.40 -0.74 -6.87
CA VAL A 46 11.58 -1.02 -6.06
C VAL A 46 11.24 -2.00 -4.94
N ASP A 47 12.02 -3.07 -4.85
CA ASP A 47 12.02 -3.98 -3.70
C ASP A 47 12.95 -3.41 -2.62
N VAL A 48 12.40 -3.11 -1.44
CA VAL A 48 13.21 -2.69 -0.28
C VAL A 48 13.53 -3.84 0.68
N ASN A 49 13.03 -5.05 0.39
CA ASN A 49 13.24 -6.28 1.16
C ASN A 49 13.02 -6.09 2.67
N SER A 50 12.00 -5.32 3.04
CA SER A 50 11.78 -4.82 4.40
C SER A 50 10.89 -5.71 5.26
N ARG A 51 10.28 -6.75 4.68
CA ARG A 51 9.29 -7.61 5.39
C ARG A 51 9.82 -8.25 6.66
N ALA A 52 11.08 -8.70 6.65
CA ALA A 52 11.72 -9.37 7.79
C ALA A 52 12.64 -8.45 8.61
N MET A 53 12.74 -7.17 8.23
CA MET A 53 13.56 -6.18 8.95
C MET A 53 12.90 -5.77 10.26
N THR A 54 13.69 -5.14 11.14
CA THR A 54 13.11 -4.40 12.26
C THR A 54 12.27 -3.22 11.77
N VAL A 55 11.35 -2.75 12.61
CA VAL A 55 10.49 -1.59 12.31
C VAL A 55 11.30 -0.35 11.92
N GLN A 56 12.45 -0.15 12.58
CA GLN A 56 13.36 0.99 12.36
C GLN A 56 14.08 0.87 11.01
N GLU A 57 14.64 -0.30 10.70
CA GLU A 57 15.32 -0.57 9.43
C GLU A 57 14.35 -0.46 8.25
N ALA A 58 13.17 -1.06 8.37
CA ALA A 58 12.12 -0.97 7.36
C ALA A 58 11.71 0.49 7.09
N GLY A 59 11.51 1.28 8.15
CA GLY A 59 11.21 2.71 8.04
C GLY A 59 12.32 3.50 7.33
N ALA A 60 13.58 3.21 7.64
CA ALA A 60 14.73 3.83 6.98
C ALA A 60 14.83 3.43 5.50
N ALA A 61 14.60 2.16 5.17
CA ALA A 61 14.67 1.64 3.81
C ALA A 61 13.62 2.31 2.89
N VAL A 62 12.36 2.36 3.31
CA VAL A 62 11.31 3.02 2.51
C VAL A 62 11.48 4.54 2.44
N THR A 63 12.03 5.16 3.49
CA THR A 63 12.35 6.59 3.48
C THR A 63 13.44 6.87 2.45
N GLY A 64 14.51 6.07 2.44
CA GLY A 64 15.58 6.19 1.46
C GLY A 64 15.07 5.99 0.03
N ALA A 65 14.25 4.96 -0.21
CA ALA A 65 13.65 4.72 -1.52
C ALA A 65 12.78 5.90 -1.99
N ALA A 66 11.92 6.42 -1.12
CA ALA A 66 11.11 7.58 -1.44
C ALA A 66 11.97 8.83 -1.70
N GLN A 67 13.02 9.07 -0.92
CA GLN A 67 13.91 10.22 -1.14
C GLN A 67 14.66 10.17 -2.48
N GLN A 68 15.04 8.98 -2.95
CA GLN A 68 15.76 8.83 -4.21
C GLN A 68 14.84 8.90 -5.43
N LEU A 69 13.65 8.29 -5.35
CA LEU A 69 12.83 8.03 -6.53
C LEU A 69 11.55 8.88 -6.59
N TYR A 70 11.03 9.36 -5.46
CA TYR A 70 9.78 10.13 -5.44
C TYR A 70 10.03 11.60 -5.74
N SER A 71 9.23 12.17 -6.64
CA SER A 71 9.31 13.59 -6.96
C SER A 71 7.93 14.16 -7.30
N LYS A 72 7.87 15.48 -7.55
CA LYS A 72 6.62 16.15 -7.95
C LYS A 72 6.07 15.68 -9.30
N SER A 73 6.88 15.04 -10.14
CA SER A 73 6.40 14.45 -11.41
C SER A 73 5.77 13.06 -11.23
N THR A 74 5.95 12.43 -10.06
CA THR A 74 5.34 11.14 -9.75
C THR A 74 3.85 11.33 -9.47
N ARG A 75 3.03 10.85 -10.40
CA ARG A 75 1.56 10.90 -10.34
C ARG A 75 1.00 9.84 -9.40
N ILE A 76 1.64 8.66 -9.35
CA ILE A 76 1.19 7.53 -8.53
C ILE A 76 2.34 7.08 -7.65
N LEU A 77 2.18 7.24 -6.34
CA LEU A 77 3.03 6.60 -5.33
C LEU A 77 2.25 5.43 -4.72
N TYR A 78 2.70 4.22 -4.97
CA TYR A 78 2.06 2.98 -4.54
C TYR A 78 2.96 2.23 -3.57
N HIS A 79 2.49 2.01 -2.35
CA HIS A 79 3.18 1.13 -1.42
C HIS A 79 2.60 -0.27 -1.53
N LYS A 80 3.38 -1.21 -2.06
CA LYS A 80 2.96 -2.60 -2.21
C LYS A 80 3.25 -3.35 -0.91
N ILE A 81 2.18 -3.84 -0.29
CA ILE A 81 2.20 -4.57 0.98
C ILE A 81 1.78 -6.03 0.78
N ASP A 82 2.09 -6.89 1.73
CA ASP A 82 1.57 -8.25 1.77
C ASP A 82 0.04 -8.25 1.97
N SER A 83 -0.68 -8.98 1.12
CA SER A 83 -2.16 -9.05 1.19
C SER A 83 -2.68 -9.75 2.46
N THR A 84 -1.80 -10.48 3.16
CA THR A 84 -2.05 -11.08 4.48
C THR A 84 -1.43 -10.27 5.63
N LEU A 85 -1.11 -9.01 5.38
CA LEU A 85 -0.67 -8.01 6.36
C LEU A 85 0.61 -8.37 7.13
N ARG A 86 1.47 -9.24 6.58
CA ARG A 86 2.82 -9.49 7.12
C ARG A 86 3.72 -8.27 6.92
N GLY A 87 4.77 -8.20 7.73
CA GLY A 87 5.81 -7.17 7.62
C GLY A 87 5.50 -5.87 8.35
N ASN A 88 6.25 -4.83 8.00
CA ASN A 88 6.27 -3.56 8.74
C ASN A 88 5.40 -2.46 8.13
N TRP A 89 4.43 -2.85 7.29
CA TRP A 89 3.66 -1.93 6.44
C TRP A 89 3.02 -0.73 7.18
N PRO A 90 2.53 -0.80 8.43
CA PRO A 90 1.97 0.40 9.07
C PRO A 90 3.06 1.45 9.34
N SER A 91 4.24 1.00 9.78
CA SER A 91 5.39 1.89 10.00
C SER A 91 5.90 2.43 8.68
N GLU A 92 6.05 1.57 7.68
CA GLU A 92 6.47 1.95 6.33
C GLU A 92 5.53 2.99 5.71
N LEU A 93 4.21 2.79 5.85
CA LEU A 93 3.17 3.73 5.45
C LEU A 93 3.37 5.13 6.06
N ALA A 94 3.68 5.19 7.36
CA ALA A 94 3.92 6.46 8.05
C ALA A 94 5.17 7.17 7.49
N HIS A 95 6.25 6.43 7.25
CA HIS A 95 7.50 6.95 6.69
C HIS A 95 7.33 7.42 5.24
N ILE A 96 6.70 6.60 4.38
CA ILE A 96 6.41 6.95 2.98
C ILE A 96 5.52 8.20 2.92
N ARG A 97 4.48 8.28 3.76
CA ARG A 97 3.60 9.45 3.83
C ARG A 97 4.37 10.70 4.28
N GLN A 98 5.29 10.58 5.22
CA GLN A 98 6.14 11.69 5.65
C GLN A 98 7.09 12.13 4.53
N ALA A 99 7.75 11.20 3.84
CA ALA A 99 8.60 11.51 2.70
C ALA A 99 7.80 12.22 1.59
N ALA A 100 6.59 11.73 1.29
CA ALA A 100 5.71 12.38 0.33
C ALA A 100 5.28 13.78 0.77
N THR A 101 5.03 13.98 2.07
CA THR A 101 4.71 15.30 2.65
C THR A 101 5.84 16.29 2.40
N ASN A 102 7.09 15.87 2.55
CA ASN A 102 8.25 16.73 2.35
C ASN A 102 8.36 17.21 0.89
N VAL A 103 8.00 16.37 -0.08
CA VAL A 103 8.03 16.71 -1.52
C VAL A 103 6.82 17.55 -1.93
N LEU A 104 5.63 17.23 -1.42
CA LEU A 104 4.37 17.90 -1.79
C LEU A 104 4.13 19.21 -1.02
N GLY A 105 4.75 19.39 0.15
CA GLY A 105 4.51 20.51 1.05
C GLY A 105 3.22 20.38 1.88
N HIS A 106 2.48 19.27 1.74
CA HIS A 106 1.31 18.96 2.55
C HIS A 106 1.15 17.44 2.70
N ALA A 107 0.47 17.01 3.76
CA ALA A 107 0.23 15.59 3.99
C ALA A 107 -0.76 15.02 2.95
N PRO A 108 -0.38 13.97 2.20
CA PRO A 108 -1.33 13.33 1.27
C PRO A 108 -2.35 12.48 2.03
N LEU A 109 -3.52 12.32 1.39
CA LEU A 109 -4.47 11.27 1.71
C LEU A 109 -3.90 9.94 1.20
N VAL A 110 -3.92 8.90 2.03
CA VAL A 110 -3.48 7.56 1.60
C VAL A 110 -4.69 6.63 1.50
N ILE A 111 -4.62 5.63 0.63
CA ILE A 111 -5.63 4.57 0.52
C ILE A 111 -4.94 3.25 0.86
N VAL A 112 -5.42 2.53 1.87
CA VAL A 112 -4.94 1.20 2.27
C VAL A 112 -5.96 0.18 1.83
N ALA A 113 -5.69 -0.50 0.72
CA ALA A 113 -6.63 -1.40 0.07
C ALA A 113 -5.98 -2.79 -0.15
N PRO A 114 -5.78 -3.60 0.91
CA PRO A 114 -5.08 -4.90 0.80
C PRO A 114 -5.93 -6.00 0.14
N ALA A 115 -7.22 -5.73 -0.14
CA ALA A 115 -8.09 -6.67 -0.82
C ALA A 115 -7.57 -7.02 -2.21
N PHE A 116 -7.41 -8.31 -2.48
CA PHE A 116 -7.09 -8.84 -3.80
C PHE A 116 -8.06 -9.99 -4.15
N PRO A 117 -9.26 -9.67 -4.67
CA PRO A 117 -10.32 -10.67 -4.82
C PRO A 117 -9.96 -11.83 -5.74
N GLY A 118 -9.12 -11.59 -6.77
CA GLY A 118 -8.64 -12.63 -7.68
C GLY A 118 -7.84 -13.75 -6.99
N THR A 119 -7.30 -13.47 -5.80
CA THR A 119 -6.60 -14.46 -4.97
C THR A 119 -7.40 -14.83 -3.72
N GLY A 120 -8.69 -14.50 -3.65
CA GLY A 120 -9.55 -14.81 -2.51
C GLY A 120 -9.34 -13.91 -1.29
N ARG A 121 -8.65 -12.77 -1.43
CA ARG A 121 -8.48 -11.78 -0.36
C ARG A 121 -9.55 -10.71 -0.44
N ALA A 122 -10.22 -10.46 0.68
CA ALA A 122 -11.23 -9.42 0.80
C ALA A 122 -10.96 -8.54 2.03
N THR A 123 -11.47 -7.31 2.00
CA THR A 123 -11.49 -6.43 3.16
C THR A 123 -12.92 -5.97 3.41
N ILE A 124 -13.42 -6.23 4.62
CA ILE A 124 -14.79 -5.92 5.04
C ILE A 124 -14.70 -5.23 6.39
N ASP A 125 -15.23 -4.00 6.46
CA ASP A 125 -15.28 -3.17 7.68
C ASP A 125 -13.95 -3.03 8.44
N GLY A 126 -12.84 -2.99 7.68
CA GLY A 126 -11.48 -2.85 8.21
C GLY A 126 -10.77 -4.18 8.50
N HIS A 127 -11.44 -5.32 8.33
CA HIS A 127 -10.87 -6.64 8.56
C HIS A 127 -10.54 -7.36 7.25
N VAL A 128 -9.38 -8.00 7.21
CA VAL A 128 -8.95 -8.82 6.06
C VAL A 128 -9.47 -10.25 6.20
N PHE A 129 -9.93 -10.81 5.10
CA PHE A 129 -10.38 -12.20 4.96
C PHE A 129 -9.56 -12.91 3.89
N VAL A 130 -9.23 -14.17 4.13
CA VAL A 130 -8.57 -15.08 3.18
C VAL A 130 -9.51 -16.24 2.94
N ASN A 131 -10.01 -16.38 1.71
CA ASN A 131 -10.96 -17.44 1.33
C ASN A 131 -12.17 -17.53 2.28
N GLY A 132 -12.73 -16.37 2.65
CA GLY A 132 -13.86 -16.26 3.58
C GLY A 132 -13.52 -16.41 5.06
N THR A 133 -12.28 -16.77 5.42
CA THR A 133 -11.83 -16.88 6.82
C THR A 133 -11.20 -15.57 7.28
N PRO A 134 -11.60 -14.98 8.43
CA PRO A 134 -10.92 -13.82 8.99
C PRO A 134 -9.42 -14.08 9.13
N LEU A 135 -8.58 -13.12 8.75
CA LEU A 135 -7.12 -13.28 8.72
C LEU A 135 -6.57 -13.76 10.06
N GLU A 136 -7.05 -13.21 11.18
CA GLU A 136 -6.66 -13.57 12.56
C GLU A 136 -6.86 -15.07 12.86
N ASN A 137 -7.81 -15.72 12.18
CA ASN A 137 -8.13 -17.13 12.35
C ASN A 137 -7.33 -18.04 11.42
N THR A 138 -6.56 -17.50 10.49
CA THR A 138 -5.76 -18.29 9.54
C THR A 138 -4.47 -18.81 10.17
N GLY A 139 -3.97 -19.94 9.67
CA GLY A 139 -2.65 -20.45 10.07
C GLY A 139 -1.52 -19.49 9.73
N LEU A 140 -1.65 -18.73 8.63
CA LEU A 140 -0.67 -17.73 8.18
C LEU A 140 -0.45 -16.63 9.22
N TRP A 141 -1.54 -16.11 9.81
CA TRP A 141 -1.45 -15.06 10.83
C TRP A 141 -0.83 -15.57 12.13
N LYS A 142 -1.22 -16.78 12.55
CA LYS A 142 -0.68 -17.43 13.76
C LYS A 142 0.80 -17.77 13.62
N GLN A 143 1.23 -18.22 12.44
CA GLN A 143 2.64 -18.51 12.14
C GLN A 143 3.52 -17.26 12.06
N ALA A 144 2.93 -16.09 11.73
CA ALA A 144 3.63 -14.82 11.81
C ALA A 144 3.83 -14.33 13.26
N ASP A 145 3.51 -15.17 14.26
CA ASP A 145 3.58 -14.91 15.70
C ASP A 145 2.94 -13.58 16.11
N SER A 146 1.91 -13.17 15.36
CA SER A 146 1.28 -11.86 15.51
C SER A 146 0.26 -11.93 16.63
N THR A 147 0.64 -11.44 17.81
CA THR A 147 -0.27 -11.10 18.91
C THR A 147 -1.11 -9.84 18.62
N ARG A 148 -0.86 -9.21 17.47
CA ARG A 148 -1.50 -7.96 17.07
C ARG A 148 -2.86 -8.24 16.42
N SER A 149 -3.74 -7.24 16.49
CA SER A 149 -4.99 -7.27 15.73
C SER A 149 -4.70 -7.17 14.23
N ALA A 150 -5.49 -7.88 13.42
CA ALA A 150 -5.53 -7.71 11.97
C ALA A 150 -6.55 -6.64 11.52
N ASP A 151 -7.13 -5.88 12.46
CA ASP A 151 -7.93 -4.70 12.14
C ASP A 151 -7.01 -3.59 11.60
N LEU A 152 -7.22 -3.24 10.34
CA LEU A 152 -6.47 -2.18 9.65
C LEU A 152 -6.55 -0.85 10.38
N ARG A 153 -7.66 -0.55 11.07
CA ARG A 153 -7.81 0.69 11.83
C ARG A 153 -6.80 0.73 12.97
N THR A 154 -6.76 -0.32 13.78
CA THR A 154 -5.84 -0.45 14.91
C THR A 154 -4.40 -0.36 14.44
N LEU A 155 -4.03 -1.12 13.41
CA LEU A 155 -2.67 -1.12 12.86
C LEU A 155 -2.22 0.27 12.39
N VAL A 156 -3.11 1.05 11.79
CA VAL A 156 -2.82 2.42 11.33
C VAL A 156 -2.82 3.42 12.50
N THR A 157 -3.70 3.27 13.49
CA THR A 157 -3.71 4.16 14.67
C THR A 157 -2.50 3.94 15.58
N ASP A 158 -1.98 2.72 15.66
CA ASP A 158 -0.79 2.38 16.47
C ASP A 158 0.45 3.15 16.02
N VAL A 159 0.51 3.52 14.74
CA VAL A 159 1.60 4.35 14.16
C VAL A 159 1.26 5.85 14.15
N GLY A 160 0.26 6.27 14.93
CA GLY A 160 -0.11 7.67 15.13
C GLY A 160 -0.88 8.30 13.96
N LEU A 161 -1.37 7.50 13.00
CA LEU A 161 -2.13 8.00 11.87
C LEU A 161 -3.64 7.96 12.15
N LYS A 162 -4.35 9.00 11.68
CA LYS A 162 -5.82 8.98 11.69
C LYS A 162 -6.35 8.20 10.49
N VAL A 163 -7.30 7.33 10.75
CA VAL A 163 -7.90 6.42 9.77
C VAL A 163 -9.41 6.64 9.68
N GLY A 164 -9.96 6.47 8.47
CA GLY A 164 -11.39 6.36 8.24
C GLY A 164 -11.69 5.13 7.40
N VAL A 165 -12.86 4.53 7.60
CA VAL A 165 -13.30 3.37 6.81
C VAL A 165 -14.26 3.85 5.73
N VAL A 166 -14.07 3.34 4.51
CA VAL A 166 -15.07 3.42 3.45
C VAL A 166 -15.68 2.03 3.31
N THR A 167 -17.00 1.93 3.49
CA THR A 167 -17.70 0.64 3.47
C THR A 167 -17.84 0.11 2.04
N LEU A 168 -18.11 -1.19 1.90
CA LEU A 168 -18.39 -1.79 0.59
C LEU A 168 -19.58 -1.14 -0.11
N GLU A 169 -20.59 -0.72 0.65
CA GLU A 169 -21.76 0.01 0.13
C GLU A 169 -21.33 1.34 -0.48
N GLN A 170 -20.51 2.11 0.23
CA GLN A 170 -19.98 3.40 -0.27
C GLN A 170 -19.13 3.23 -1.53
N VAL A 171 -18.31 2.17 -1.60
CA VAL A 171 -17.53 1.85 -2.82
C VAL A 171 -18.45 1.42 -3.97
N ALA A 172 -19.49 0.63 -3.68
CA ALA A 172 -20.44 0.15 -4.68
C ALA A 172 -21.29 1.26 -5.31
N LEU A 173 -21.54 2.34 -4.56
CA LEU A 173 -22.20 3.55 -5.06
C LEU A 173 -21.32 4.39 -6.00
N GLY A 174 -20.07 3.99 -6.25
CA GLY A 174 -19.19 4.63 -7.21
C GLY A 174 -18.29 5.72 -6.62
N SER A 175 -17.47 6.31 -7.49
CA SER A 175 -16.44 7.29 -7.11
C SER A 175 -17.03 8.56 -6.48
N GLU A 176 -18.19 9.04 -6.94
CA GLU A 176 -18.85 10.24 -6.43
C GLU A 176 -19.29 10.07 -4.97
N ALA A 177 -19.94 8.95 -4.64
CA ALA A 177 -20.35 8.62 -3.26
C ALA A 177 -19.13 8.41 -2.35
N THR A 178 -18.05 7.85 -2.88
CA THR A 178 -16.79 7.66 -2.15
C THR A 178 -16.11 9.00 -1.85
N GLN A 179 -16.19 9.99 -2.74
CA GLN A 179 -15.65 11.34 -2.50
C GLN A 179 -16.47 12.11 -1.42
N GLY A 180 -17.78 11.85 -1.31
CA GLY A 180 -18.72 12.48 -0.36
C GLY A 180 -18.80 11.86 1.05
N ALA A 181 -18.28 10.65 1.27
CA ALA A 181 -18.21 10.02 2.59
C ALA A 181 -17.54 10.94 3.64
N PRO A 182 -18.05 11.01 4.88
CA PRO A 182 -17.95 12.17 5.76
C PRO A 182 -16.53 12.74 5.87
N ARG A 183 -16.41 14.02 5.50
CA ARG A 183 -15.23 14.87 5.74
C ARG A 183 -14.89 15.06 7.23
N LYS A 184 -15.60 14.41 8.17
CA LYS A 184 -15.48 14.57 9.63
C LYS A 184 -14.30 13.82 10.28
N VAL A 185 -13.16 13.73 9.57
CA VAL A 185 -11.88 13.38 10.21
C VAL A 185 -10.86 14.44 9.78
N GLY A 186 -10.49 15.28 10.74
CA GLY A 186 -9.59 16.42 10.53
C GLY A 186 -8.17 16.01 10.16
N ARG A 187 -7.67 16.59 9.06
CA ARG A 187 -6.28 16.73 8.54
C ARG A 187 -5.32 15.52 8.49
N CYS A 188 -5.71 14.31 8.88
CA CYS A 188 -4.96 13.09 8.56
C CYS A 188 -5.95 12.02 8.07
N ARG A 189 -5.72 11.40 6.90
CA ARG A 189 -6.67 10.43 6.33
C ARG A 189 -5.97 9.27 5.66
N VAL A 190 -6.41 8.06 6.01
CA VAL A 190 -6.21 6.81 5.29
C VAL A 190 -7.60 6.24 4.95
N ARG A 191 -7.87 5.79 3.72
CA ARG A 191 -9.15 5.14 3.31
C ARG A 191 -8.92 3.67 2.93
N CYS A 192 -9.81 2.77 3.34
CA CYS A 192 -9.79 1.39 2.85
C CYS A 192 -10.76 1.19 1.69
N CYS A 193 -10.33 0.65 0.54
CA CYS A 193 -11.17 0.47 -0.64
C CYS A 193 -11.06 -0.96 -1.21
N ARG A 194 -12.11 -1.40 -1.92
CA ARG A 194 -12.12 -2.63 -2.72
C ARG A 194 -11.59 -2.33 -4.13
N MET A 195 -10.64 -3.13 -4.61
CA MET A 195 -10.29 -3.18 -6.03
C MET A 195 -11.06 -4.36 -6.67
N ARG A 196 -11.94 -4.09 -7.63
CA ARG A 196 -12.50 -5.15 -8.49
C ARG A 196 -11.52 -5.38 -9.63
N CYS A 197 -10.93 -6.57 -9.73
CA CYS A 197 -10.42 -7.04 -11.01
C CYS A 197 -11.63 -7.32 -11.90
N SER A 198 -11.88 -6.48 -12.90
CA SER A 198 -12.73 -6.89 -14.02
C SER A 198 -11.93 -7.85 -14.89
N ASN A 199 -12.10 -9.16 -14.70
CA ASN A 199 -11.81 -10.10 -15.77
C ASN A 199 -12.87 -9.86 -16.85
N ARG A 200 -12.52 -9.05 -17.87
CA ARG A 200 -13.15 -9.19 -19.18
C ARG A 200 -12.30 -10.20 -19.94
N GLY A 201 -12.69 -11.47 -19.83
CA GLY A 201 -12.48 -12.42 -20.92
C GLY A 201 -13.59 -12.26 -21.94
#